data_AF-A0A541CGI7-F1
#
_entry.id   AF-A0A541CGI7-F1
#
_cell.length_a   1.000
_cell.length_b   1.000
_cell.length_c   1.000
_cell.angle_alpha   90.00
_cell.angle_beta   90.00
_cell.angle_gamma   90.00
#
_symmetry.space_group_name_H-M   'P 1'
#
loop_
_entity.id
_entity.type
_entity.pdbx_description
1 polymer ?
#
loop_
_entity_poly.entity_id
_entity_poly.type
_entity_poly.pdbx_seq_one_letter_code
_entity_poly.pdbx_strand_id
1 'polypeptide(L)'
;MTPEAARAALDRLGAAGREPPDLAEAALLFAAIDAPGTDLAPARAHLAALAAAAAELRDIAPAARAGALAALLAGRHGYAGDAETYDDLANANLIRVIERRRGLPVALGILWIHAARAAGWPAWGIDFPAHFLVGIAGEGRAVSVDPFARGHAPSPAELSALIERITGRTVELQPGLFRRMRDREVLLRLQNNIKVRRLKAGDLAGALACIEDMLRLVPDASALWHEAGLANRRLGRHRAAIACLERFLSLAPGGEAEAEVRAAIAESRARLN
;
A
#
# COMPACT_ATOMS: atom_id res chain seq x y z
N MET A 1 12.85 -11.23 -12.27
CA MET A 1 12.87 -11.97 -10.97
C MET A 1 11.72 -12.96 -10.97
N THR A 2 11.87 -14.15 -10.37
CA THR A 2 10.74 -15.09 -10.25
C THR A 2 9.81 -14.69 -9.09
N PRO A 3 8.50 -15.00 -9.16
CA PRO A 3 7.58 -14.76 -8.05
C PRO A 3 8.04 -15.42 -6.74
N GLU A 4 8.64 -16.61 -6.81
CA GLU A 4 9.15 -17.35 -5.66
C GLU A 4 10.30 -16.60 -4.97
N ALA A 5 11.21 -16.03 -5.75
CA ALA A 5 12.31 -15.23 -5.22
C ALA A 5 11.80 -13.93 -4.56
N ALA A 6 10.79 -13.29 -5.15
CA ALA A 6 10.14 -12.11 -4.58
C ALA A 6 9.42 -12.43 -3.26
N ARG A 7 8.66 -13.53 -3.23
CA ARG A 7 7.99 -14.03 -2.02
C ARG A 7 8.97 -14.36 -0.91
N ALA A 8 10.07 -15.06 -1.22
CA ALA A 8 11.12 -15.35 -0.25
C ALA A 8 11.77 -14.07 0.31
N ALA A 9 11.87 -13.00 -0.49
CA ALA A 9 12.35 -11.71 -0.02
C ALA A 9 11.33 -11.02 0.91
N LEU A 10 10.04 -11.07 0.60
CA LEU A 10 8.98 -10.59 1.49
C LEU A 10 8.94 -11.36 2.82
N ASP A 11 9.12 -12.68 2.79
CA ASP A 11 9.19 -13.51 4.01
C ASP A 11 10.33 -13.04 4.93
N ARG A 12 11.52 -12.74 4.36
CA ARG A 12 12.65 -12.21 5.13
C ARG A 12 12.34 -10.83 5.74
N LEU A 13 11.62 -9.97 5.00
CA LEU A 13 11.19 -8.67 5.51
C LEU A 13 10.18 -8.83 6.65
N GLY A 14 9.21 -9.74 6.51
CA GLY A 14 8.22 -10.04 7.53
C GLY A 14 8.86 -10.58 8.82
N ALA A 15 9.70 -11.60 8.69
CA ALA A 15 10.39 -12.28 9.80
C ALA A 15 11.31 -11.35 10.60
N ALA A 16 11.85 -10.29 9.99
CA ALA A 16 12.66 -9.31 10.70
C ALA A 16 11.87 -8.46 11.71
N GLY A 17 10.53 -8.47 11.67
CA GLY A 17 9.65 -7.77 12.62
C GLY A 17 9.72 -6.24 12.59
N ARG A 18 10.63 -5.65 11.81
CA ARG A 18 10.88 -4.21 11.65
C ARG A 18 10.35 -3.65 10.34
N GLU A 19 10.25 -2.32 10.24
CA GLU A 19 9.92 -1.66 8.98
C GLU A 19 10.89 -2.09 7.85
N PRO A 20 10.41 -2.22 6.61
CA PRO A 20 11.29 -2.49 5.49
C PRO A 20 12.35 -1.38 5.39
N PRO A 21 13.62 -1.74 5.08
CA PRO A 21 14.69 -0.74 4.97
C PRO A 21 14.43 0.25 3.81
N ASP A 22 13.73 -0.20 2.77
CA ASP A 22 13.35 0.59 1.62
C ASP A 22 11.90 0.24 1.21
N LEU A 23 11.01 1.23 1.31
CA LEU A 23 9.60 1.12 0.96
C LEU A 23 9.40 0.88 -0.55
N ALA A 24 10.17 1.54 -1.41
CA ALA A 24 10.04 1.43 -2.86
C ALA A 24 10.54 0.08 -3.37
N GLU A 25 11.66 -0.42 -2.83
CA GLU A 25 12.14 -1.76 -3.15
C GLU A 25 11.16 -2.85 -2.69
N ALA A 26 10.59 -2.72 -1.48
CA ALA A 26 9.57 -3.66 -1.01
C ALA A 26 8.32 -3.66 -1.90
N ALA A 27 7.91 -2.49 -2.41
CA ALA A 27 6.82 -2.38 -3.37
C ALA A 27 7.17 -2.98 -4.75
N LEU A 28 8.44 -2.93 -5.19
CA LEU A 28 8.89 -3.63 -6.39
C LEU A 28 8.85 -5.16 -6.24
N LEU A 29 9.10 -5.71 -5.04
CA LEU A 29 8.95 -7.14 -4.78
C LEU A 29 7.50 -7.60 -4.98
N PHE A 30 6.52 -6.86 -4.44
CA PHE A 30 5.11 -7.13 -4.72
C PHE A 30 4.79 -7.00 -6.21
N ALA A 31 5.24 -5.93 -6.85
CA ALA A 31 5.01 -5.70 -8.27
C ALA A 31 5.55 -6.84 -9.16
N ALA A 32 6.67 -7.46 -8.78
CA ALA A 32 7.26 -8.59 -9.48
C ALA A 32 6.45 -9.89 -9.36
N ILE A 33 5.69 -10.05 -8.27
CA ILE A 33 4.76 -11.19 -8.10
C ILE A 33 3.58 -11.05 -9.06
N ASP A 34 3.01 -9.84 -9.16
CA ASP A 34 1.88 -9.53 -10.04
C ASP A 34 2.28 -9.40 -11.53
N ALA A 35 3.56 -9.25 -11.83
CA ALA A 35 4.10 -9.16 -13.18
C ALA A 35 5.26 -10.18 -13.38
N PRO A 36 4.96 -11.49 -13.36
CA PRO A 36 5.96 -12.54 -13.41
C PRO A 36 6.83 -12.44 -14.66
N GLY A 37 8.14 -12.66 -14.51
CA GLY A 37 9.10 -12.59 -15.61
C GLY A 37 9.57 -11.17 -15.96
N THR A 38 9.00 -10.13 -15.35
CA THR A 38 9.46 -8.76 -15.57
C THR A 38 10.86 -8.55 -14.97
N ASP A 39 11.70 -7.82 -15.70
CA ASP A 39 13.01 -7.38 -15.21
C ASP A 39 12.84 -6.17 -14.28
N LEU A 40 13.41 -6.26 -13.08
CA LEU A 40 13.37 -5.17 -12.11
C LEU A 40 14.50 -4.15 -12.34
N ALA A 41 15.53 -4.50 -13.12
CA ALA A 41 16.68 -3.63 -13.29
C ALA A 41 16.30 -2.25 -13.85
N PRO A 42 15.40 -2.10 -14.86
CA PRO A 42 14.96 -0.79 -15.32
C PRO A 42 14.23 0.01 -14.24
N ALA A 43 13.36 -0.63 -13.46
CA ALA A 43 12.63 0.02 -12.38
C ALA A 43 13.56 0.50 -11.26
N ARG A 44 14.52 -0.33 -10.84
CA ARG A 44 15.54 0.02 -9.84
C ARG A 44 16.46 1.13 -10.33
N ALA A 45 16.91 1.07 -11.59
CA ALA A 45 17.72 2.12 -12.19
C ALA A 45 16.97 3.45 -12.21
N HIS A 46 15.66 3.42 -12.52
CA HIS A 46 14.82 4.61 -12.46
C HIS A 46 14.68 5.17 -11.04
N LEU A 47 14.45 4.32 -10.04
CA LEU A 47 14.39 4.74 -8.63
C LEU A 47 15.72 5.34 -8.16
N ALA A 48 16.86 4.77 -8.57
CA ALA A 48 18.19 5.31 -8.27
C ALA A 48 18.40 6.68 -8.93
N ALA A 49 17.99 6.85 -10.19
CA ALA A 49 18.06 8.13 -10.89
C ALA A 49 17.16 9.19 -10.24
N LEU A 50 15.95 8.82 -9.82
CA LEU A 50 15.05 9.69 -9.05
C LEU A 50 15.68 10.10 -7.71
N ALA A 51 16.29 9.17 -6.99
CA ALA A 51 16.96 9.46 -5.73
C ALA A 51 18.15 10.42 -5.92
N ALA A 52 18.97 10.21 -6.94
CA ALA A 52 20.09 11.09 -7.27
C ALA A 52 19.60 12.51 -7.62
N ALA A 53 18.56 12.63 -8.46
CA ALA A 53 17.97 13.92 -8.80
C ALA A 53 17.32 14.63 -7.58
N ALA A 54 16.74 13.87 -6.65
CA ALA A 54 16.16 14.41 -5.44
C ALA A 54 17.21 14.81 -4.40
N ALA A 55 18.36 14.15 -4.35
CA ALA A 55 19.47 14.50 -3.45
C ALA A 55 19.99 15.94 -3.70
N GLU A 56 19.95 16.41 -4.95
CA GLU A 56 20.27 17.80 -5.32
C GLU A 56 19.30 18.83 -4.72
N LEU A 57 18.13 18.39 -4.23
CA LEU A 57 17.15 19.26 -3.59
C LEU A 57 17.42 19.46 -2.09
N ARG A 58 18.39 18.77 -1.50
CA ARG A 58 18.58 18.66 -0.03
C ARG A 58 18.49 19.99 0.75
N ASP A 59 18.99 21.08 0.17
CA ASP A 59 19.09 22.40 0.80
C ASP A 59 17.84 23.29 0.56
N ILE A 60 16.77 22.76 -0.07
CA ILE A 60 15.50 23.48 -0.24
C ILE A 60 14.80 23.67 1.12
N ALA A 61 14.43 24.93 1.37
CA ALA A 61 13.70 25.33 2.57
C ALA A 61 12.37 24.56 2.71
N PRO A 62 11.96 24.19 3.95
CA PRO A 62 10.74 23.42 4.22
C PRO A 62 9.49 23.84 3.44
N ALA A 63 9.22 25.15 3.35
CA ALA A 63 8.05 25.69 2.67
C ALA A 63 8.03 25.42 1.15
N ALA A 64 9.20 25.23 0.53
CA ALA A 64 9.35 25.02 -0.92
C ALA A 64 9.50 23.53 -1.30
N ARG A 65 9.62 22.62 -0.33
CA ARG A 65 9.86 21.18 -0.57
C ARG A 65 8.77 20.52 -1.42
N ALA A 66 7.51 20.83 -1.16
CA ALA A 66 6.38 20.31 -1.93
C ALA A 66 6.46 20.72 -3.40
N GLY A 67 6.71 22.01 -3.67
CA GLY A 67 6.88 22.53 -5.03
C GLY A 67 8.08 21.91 -5.74
N ALA A 68 9.20 21.73 -5.04
CA ALA A 68 10.40 21.10 -5.60
C ALA A 68 10.15 19.63 -6.02
N LEU A 69 9.45 18.85 -5.19
CA LEU A 69 9.07 17.47 -5.55
C LEU A 69 8.05 17.43 -6.68
N ALA A 70 7.08 18.35 -6.71
CA ALA A 70 6.14 18.46 -7.82
C ALA A 70 6.86 18.76 -9.14
N ALA A 71 7.82 19.69 -9.13
CA ALA A 71 8.63 19.99 -10.29
C ALA A 71 9.46 18.78 -10.76
N LEU A 72 10.02 18.00 -9.84
CA LEU A 72 10.78 16.79 -10.17
C LEU A 72 9.87 15.66 -10.70
N LEU A 73 8.89 15.24 -9.91
CA LEU A 73 8.10 14.04 -10.18
C LEU A 73 7.03 14.29 -11.25
N ALA A 74 6.21 15.33 -11.07
CA ALA A 74 5.09 15.60 -11.96
C ALA A 74 5.47 16.51 -13.14
N GLY A 75 6.47 17.38 -12.97
CA GLY A 75 7.02 18.23 -14.01
C GLY A 75 7.98 17.47 -14.92
N ARG A 76 9.19 17.16 -14.42
CA ARG A 76 10.26 16.54 -15.21
C ARG A 76 9.98 15.10 -15.60
N HIS A 77 9.41 14.29 -14.69
CA HIS A 77 9.16 12.87 -14.95
C HIS A 77 7.71 12.56 -15.37
N GLY A 78 6.80 13.54 -15.32
CA GLY A 78 5.44 13.41 -15.83
C GLY A 78 4.50 12.53 -15.00
N TYR A 79 4.83 12.23 -13.73
CA TYR A 79 3.97 11.43 -12.87
C TYR A 79 2.63 12.10 -12.57
N ALA A 80 1.54 11.38 -12.78
CA ALA A 80 0.18 11.85 -12.48
C ALA A 80 -0.78 10.72 -12.14
N GLY A 81 -1.88 11.06 -11.46
CA GLY A 81 -2.99 10.15 -11.24
C GLY A 81 -3.60 9.64 -12.55
N ASP A 82 -3.97 8.36 -12.57
CA ASP A 82 -4.78 7.79 -13.67
C ASP A 82 -6.26 7.83 -13.30
N ALA A 83 -6.96 8.88 -13.74
CA ALA A 83 -8.40 8.99 -13.54
C ALA A 83 -9.21 8.28 -14.63
N GLU A 84 -8.61 8.05 -15.80
CA GLU A 84 -9.28 7.46 -16.97
C GLU A 84 -9.46 5.95 -16.79
N THR A 85 -8.44 5.29 -16.26
CA THR A 85 -8.43 3.83 -16.03
C THR A 85 -8.27 3.50 -14.55
N TYR A 86 -8.87 4.29 -13.65
CA TYR A 86 -8.62 4.26 -12.20
C TYR A 86 -8.67 2.85 -11.55
N ASP A 87 -9.52 1.96 -12.06
CA ASP A 87 -9.67 0.61 -11.53
C ASP A 87 -8.70 -0.43 -12.13
N ASP A 88 -7.86 -0.07 -13.10
CA ASP A 88 -6.84 -0.94 -13.68
C ASP A 88 -5.78 -1.33 -12.62
N LEU A 89 -5.48 -2.63 -12.52
CA LEU A 89 -4.45 -3.19 -11.65
C LEU A 89 -3.05 -2.65 -11.96
N ALA A 90 -2.78 -2.26 -13.20
CA ALA A 90 -1.53 -1.63 -13.60
C ALA A 90 -1.27 -0.33 -12.82
N ASN A 91 -2.31 0.35 -12.31
CA ASN A 91 -2.16 1.55 -11.50
C ASN A 91 -1.69 1.26 -10.06
N ALA A 92 -1.71 -0.01 -9.62
CA ALA A 92 -1.20 -0.44 -8.32
C ALA A 92 0.14 -1.20 -8.41
N ASN A 93 0.56 -1.61 -9.61
CA ASN A 93 1.83 -2.30 -9.82
C ASN A 93 2.96 -1.28 -10.02
N LEU A 94 3.89 -1.17 -9.06
CA LEU A 94 4.92 -0.11 -9.08
C LEU A 94 5.81 -0.15 -10.33
N ILE A 95 6.06 -1.33 -10.92
CA ILE A 95 6.82 -1.44 -12.17
C ILE A 95 6.04 -0.76 -13.31
N ARG A 96 4.75 -1.08 -13.45
CA ARG A 96 3.87 -0.46 -14.47
C ARG A 96 3.65 1.02 -14.23
N VAL A 97 3.54 1.45 -12.97
CA VAL A 97 3.40 2.87 -12.60
C VAL A 97 4.65 3.65 -13.00
N ILE A 98 5.83 3.08 -12.78
CA ILE A 98 7.09 3.64 -13.30
C ILE A 98 6.99 3.73 -14.82
N GLU A 99 6.84 2.61 -15.54
CA GLU A 99 6.82 2.60 -17.02
C GLU A 99 5.85 3.62 -17.63
N ARG A 100 4.62 3.70 -17.11
CA ARG A 100 3.54 4.54 -17.66
C ARG A 100 3.54 5.97 -17.13
N ARG A 101 4.26 6.24 -16.04
CA ARG A 101 4.16 7.48 -15.25
C ARG A 101 2.74 7.79 -14.76
N ARG A 102 1.89 6.77 -14.65
CA ARG A 102 0.49 6.89 -14.19
C ARG A 102 0.18 5.83 -13.14
N GLY A 103 -0.57 6.18 -12.10
CA GLY A 103 -0.88 5.22 -11.04
C GLY A 103 -1.93 5.69 -10.04
N LEU A 104 -2.18 4.84 -9.06
CA LEU A 104 -3.04 5.10 -7.90
C LEU A 104 -2.33 6.04 -6.90
N PRO A 105 -3.11 6.73 -6.04
CA PRO A 105 -2.56 7.62 -5.02
C PRO A 105 -1.44 7.00 -4.18
N VAL A 106 -1.60 5.76 -3.72
CA VAL A 106 -0.59 5.05 -2.91
C VAL A 106 0.67 4.72 -3.71
N ALA A 107 0.52 4.23 -4.94
CA ALA A 107 1.67 3.81 -5.76
C ALA A 107 2.53 5.02 -6.14
N LEU A 108 1.87 6.12 -6.53
CA LEU A 108 2.54 7.40 -6.73
C LEU A 108 3.15 7.88 -5.42
N GLY A 109 2.42 7.81 -4.32
CA GLY A 109 2.88 8.16 -2.98
C GLY A 109 4.20 7.51 -2.57
N ILE A 110 4.43 6.26 -2.93
CA ILE A 110 5.70 5.56 -2.70
C ILE A 110 6.85 6.25 -3.43
N LEU A 111 6.67 6.67 -4.68
CA LEU A 111 7.68 7.43 -5.44
C LEU A 111 7.97 8.80 -4.82
N TRP A 112 6.92 9.45 -4.31
CA TRP A 112 7.05 10.74 -3.60
C TRP A 112 7.83 10.60 -2.29
N ILE A 113 7.50 9.58 -1.48
CA ILE A 113 8.22 9.26 -0.24
C ILE A 113 9.68 8.90 -0.53
N HIS A 114 9.92 8.09 -1.58
CA HIS A 114 11.26 7.71 -2.04
C HIS A 114 12.12 8.94 -2.38
N ALA A 115 11.60 9.84 -3.22
CA ALA A 115 12.31 11.06 -3.61
C ALA A 115 12.55 12.00 -2.41
N ALA A 116 11.53 12.22 -1.57
CA ALA A 116 11.67 13.08 -0.39
C ALA A 116 12.74 12.55 0.59
N ARG A 117 12.76 11.24 0.84
CA ARG A 117 13.77 10.62 1.72
C ARG A 117 15.16 10.66 1.11
N ALA A 118 15.29 10.52 -0.21
CA ALA A 118 16.57 10.69 -0.90
C ALA A 118 17.11 12.14 -0.84
N ALA A 119 16.22 13.13 -0.77
CA ALA A 119 16.56 14.52 -0.48
C ALA A 119 16.95 14.78 0.99
N GLY A 120 16.93 13.75 1.85
CA GLY A 120 17.20 13.87 3.28
C GLY A 120 16.01 14.37 4.11
N TRP A 121 14.80 14.39 3.55
CA TRP A 121 13.61 14.86 4.26
C TRP A 121 12.80 13.69 4.81
N PRO A 122 12.51 13.66 6.12
CA PRO A 122 11.58 12.69 6.66
C PRO A 122 10.22 12.80 5.96
N ALA A 123 9.74 11.70 5.39
CA ALA A 123 8.45 11.64 4.69
C ALA A 123 7.71 10.34 4.99
N TRP A 124 6.37 10.40 4.96
CA TRP A 124 5.48 9.29 5.31
C TRP A 124 4.15 9.36 4.56
N GLY A 125 3.49 8.22 4.44
CA GLY A 125 2.10 8.19 3.98
C GLY A 125 1.15 8.70 5.07
N ILE A 126 0.09 9.38 4.67
CA ILE A 126 -1.00 9.83 5.55
C ILE A 126 -2.26 9.08 5.14
N ASP A 127 -2.85 8.39 6.11
CA ASP A 127 -4.14 7.72 5.97
C ASP A 127 -5.25 8.76 6.15
N PHE A 128 -5.76 9.28 5.03
CA PHE A 128 -6.87 10.22 5.00
C PHE A 128 -8.14 9.52 4.47
N PRO A 129 -9.35 9.85 4.96
CA PRO A 129 -10.58 9.19 4.51
C PRO A 129 -10.72 9.15 2.97
N ALA A 130 -10.81 7.92 2.44
CA ALA A 130 -10.83 7.57 1.01
C ALA A 130 -9.74 8.23 0.12
N HIS A 131 -8.67 8.75 0.72
CA HIS A 131 -7.59 9.45 0.01
C HIS A 131 -6.22 9.04 0.53
N PHE A 132 -5.16 9.27 -0.23
CA PHE A 132 -3.81 9.03 0.27
C PHE A 132 -2.97 10.28 0.02
N LEU A 133 -2.38 10.80 1.10
CA LEU A 133 -1.50 11.96 1.04
C LEU A 133 -0.09 11.56 1.45
N VAL A 134 0.88 12.37 1.08
CA VAL A 134 2.26 12.24 1.56
C VAL A 134 2.56 13.43 2.46
N GLY A 135 2.97 13.15 3.69
CA GLY A 135 3.51 14.15 4.60
C GLY A 135 5.02 14.25 4.45
N ILE A 136 5.53 15.47 4.35
CA ILE A 136 6.97 15.78 4.32
C ILE A 136 7.26 16.66 5.52
N ALA A 137 8.24 16.31 6.33
CA ALA A 137 8.62 17.11 7.49
C ALA A 137 9.02 18.53 7.07
N GLY A 138 8.52 19.52 7.82
CA GLY A 138 8.91 20.92 7.71
C GLY A 138 9.27 21.52 9.06
N GLU A 139 9.48 22.84 9.11
CA GLU A 139 9.73 23.57 10.35
C GLU A 139 8.43 23.70 11.16
N GLY A 140 8.31 22.92 12.23
CA GLY A 140 7.17 22.93 13.16
C GLY A 140 5.90 22.25 12.66
N ARG A 141 5.69 22.14 11.34
CA ARG A 141 4.57 21.41 10.72
C ARG A 141 4.99 20.65 9.48
N ALA A 142 4.35 19.50 9.25
CA ALA A 142 4.51 18.76 8.00
C ALA A 142 3.75 19.45 6.86
N VAL A 143 4.30 19.36 5.65
CA VAL A 143 3.61 19.74 4.42
C VAL A 143 2.97 18.47 3.85
N SER A 144 1.65 18.53 3.63
CA SER A 144 0.90 17.45 2.99
C SER A 144 0.78 17.73 1.49
N VAL A 145 1.08 16.72 0.67
CA VAL A 145 0.90 16.78 -0.79
C VAL A 145 0.05 15.62 -1.25
N ASP A 146 -0.67 15.82 -2.35
CA ASP A 146 -1.42 14.81 -3.06
C ASP A 146 -0.63 14.30 -4.28
N PRO A 147 -0.05 13.08 -4.22
CA PRO A 147 0.68 12.48 -5.33
C PRO A 147 -0.18 12.27 -6.59
N PHE A 148 -1.47 12.02 -6.41
CA PHE A 148 -2.40 11.77 -7.51
C PHE A 148 -2.71 13.08 -8.26
N ALA A 149 -2.87 14.18 -7.52
CA ALA A 149 -3.04 15.53 -8.04
C ALA A 149 -1.70 16.25 -8.30
N ARG A 150 -0.69 15.53 -8.81
CA ARG A 150 0.60 16.09 -9.27
C ARG A 150 1.37 16.88 -8.20
N GLY A 151 1.14 16.59 -6.92
CA GLY A 151 1.80 17.28 -5.81
C GLY A 151 1.04 18.48 -5.26
N HIS A 152 -0.22 18.67 -5.66
CA HIS A 152 -1.07 19.70 -5.06
C HIS A 152 -1.03 19.61 -3.54
N ALA A 153 -0.83 20.74 -2.87
CA ALA A 153 -0.84 20.81 -1.41
C ALA A 153 -2.25 21.27 -0.98
N PRO A 154 -3.14 20.34 -0.57
CA PRO A 154 -4.52 20.69 -0.32
C PRO A 154 -4.65 21.58 0.92
N SER A 155 -5.43 22.66 0.78
CA SER A 155 -5.82 23.52 1.88
C SER A 155 -6.77 22.80 2.86
N PRO A 156 -6.90 23.27 4.11
CA PRO A 156 -7.88 22.74 5.05
C PRO A 156 -9.31 22.72 4.47
N ALA A 157 -9.72 23.76 3.74
CA ALA A 157 -11.04 23.82 3.12
C ALA A 157 -11.25 22.70 2.08
N GLU A 158 -10.24 22.42 1.25
CA GLU A 158 -10.30 21.34 0.25
C GLU A 158 -10.37 19.95 0.91
N LEU A 159 -9.64 19.75 2.01
CA LEU A 159 -9.68 18.49 2.77
C LEU A 159 -11.04 18.27 3.45
N SER A 160 -11.63 19.33 4.03
CA SER A 160 -12.99 19.27 4.57
C SER A 160 -14.01 18.96 3.48
N ALA A 161 -13.93 19.63 2.32
CA ALA A 161 -14.82 19.38 1.18
C ALA A 161 -14.68 17.95 0.64
N LEU A 162 -13.46 17.40 0.65
CA LEU A 162 -13.21 16.01 0.26
C LEU A 162 -13.95 15.02 1.17
N ILE A 163 -13.84 15.20 2.49
CA ILE A 163 -14.54 14.34 3.47
C ILE A 163 -16.06 14.47 3.31
N GLU A 164 -16.56 15.69 3.14
CA GLU A 164 -17.98 15.94 2.97
C GLU A 164 -18.53 15.23 1.72
N ARG A 165 -17.81 15.28 0.61
CA ARG A 165 -18.19 14.57 -0.63
C ARG A 165 -18.27 13.05 -0.43
N ILE A 166 -17.40 12.48 0.40
CA ILE A 166 -17.34 11.03 0.64
C ILE A 166 -18.39 10.57 1.66
N THR A 167 -18.57 11.35 2.74
CA THR A 167 -19.37 10.95 3.90
C THR A 167 -20.78 11.54 3.89
N GLY A 168 -21.05 12.54 3.05
CA GLY A 168 -22.27 13.33 3.05
C GLY A 168 -22.42 14.22 4.29
N ARG A 169 -21.35 14.42 5.07
CA ARG A 169 -21.36 15.19 6.32
C ARG A 169 -20.19 16.15 6.35
N THR A 170 -20.44 17.38 6.77
CA THR A 170 -19.37 18.32 7.08
C THR A 170 -18.62 17.81 8.32
N VAL A 171 -17.33 17.56 8.15
CA VAL A 171 -16.46 17.07 9.23
C VAL A 171 -15.41 18.14 9.51
N GLU A 172 -15.31 18.52 10.78
CA GLU A 172 -14.23 19.37 11.25
C GLU A 172 -12.91 18.60 11.18
N LEU A 173 -11.84 19.24 10.70
CA LEU A 173 -10.53 18.61 10.59
C LEU A 173 -9.91 18.42 11.98
N GLN A 174 -10.10 17.22 12.52
CA GLN A 174 -9.49 16.81 13.78
C GLN A 174 -8.10 16.17 13.53
N PRO A 175 -7.14 16.28 14.47
CA PRO A 175 -5.79 15.71 14.32
C PRO A 175 -5.77 14.21 13.96
N GLY A 176 -6.77 13.43 14.41
CA GLY A 176 -6.89 12.01 14.11
C GLY A 176 -7.09 11.66 12.63
N LEU A 177 -7.53 12.62 11.80
CA LEU A 177 -7.72 12.43 10.36
C LEU A 177 -6.42 12.43 9.56
N PHE A 178 -5.30 12.84 10.17
CA PHE A 178 -3.98 12.91 9.55
C PHE A 178 -3.05 11.85 10.13
N ARG A 179 -3.54 10.62 10.23
CA ARG A 179 -2.76 9.53 10.83
C ARG A 179 -1.57 9.18 9.95
N ARG A 180 -0.37 9.39 10.50
CA ARG A 180 0.89 8.93 9.89
C ARG A 180 0.88 7.40 9.79
N MET A 181 1.14 6.91 8.58
CA MET A 181 1.30 5.49 8.28
C MET A 181 2.76 5.08 8.42
N ARG A 182 2.98 3.86 8.92
CA ARG A 182 4.23 3.11 8.78
C ARG A 182 4.38 2.60 7.35
N ASP A 183 5.59 2.26 6.95
CA ASP A 183 5.88 1.81 5.58
C ASP A 183 5.18 0.48 5.28
N ARG A 184 5.13 -0.45 6.26
CA ARG A 184 4.31 -1.66 6.14
C ARG A 184 2.84 -1.35 5.88
N GLU A 185 2.27 -0.34 6.53
CA GLU A 185 0.87 0.04 6.31
C GLU A 185 0.64 0.63 4.92
N VAL A 186 1.62 1.39 4.39
CA VAL A 186 1.57 1.89 3.01
C VAL A 186 1.55 0.73 2.01
N LEU A 187 2.41 -0.27 2.20
CA LEU A 187 2.45 -1.49 1.38
C LEU A 187 1.12 -2.27 1.46
N LEU A 188 0.58 -2.46 2.67
CA LEU A 188 -0.71 -3.14 2.83
C LEU A 188 -1.87 -2.37 2.20
N ARG A 189 -1.85 -1.03 2.23
CA ARG A 189 -2.85 -0.22 1.52
C ARG A 189 -2.73 -0.38 0.01
N LEU A 190 -1.51 -0.46 -0.53
CA LEU A 190 -1.28 -0.76 -1.95
C LEU A 190 -1.84 -2.13 -2.33
N GLN A 191 -1.54 -3.16 -1.55
CA GLN A 191 -2.04 -4.52 -1.78
C GLN A 191 -3.55 -4.61 -1.61
N ASN A 192 -4.13 -3.89 -0.64
CA ASN A 192 -5.57 -3.84 -0.48
C ASN A 192 -6.28 -3.24 -1.71
N ASN A 193 -5.68 -2.27 -2.40
CA ASN A 193 -6.22 -1.76 -3.66
C ASN A 193 -6.30 -2.85 -4.75
N ILE A 194 -5.31 -3.74 -4.82
CA ILE A 194 -5.27 -4.89 -5.74
C ILE A 194 -6.32 -5.93 -5.31
N LYS A 195 -6.30 -6.34 -4.04
CA LYS A 195 -7.24 -7.29 -3.44
C LYS A 195 -8.70 -6.92 -3.73
N VAL A 196 -9.09 -5.68 -3.44
CA VAL A 196 -10.47 -5.21 -3.63
C VAL A 196 -10.87 -5.23 -5.11
N ARG A 197 -9.98 -4.86 -6.02
CA ARG A 197 -10.24 -4.91 -7.47
C ARG A 197 -10.43 -6.35 -7.97
N ARG A 198 -9.58 -7.28 -7.52
CA ARG A 198 -9.74 -8.71 -7.83
C ARG A 198 -11.06 -9.27 -7.31
N LEU A 199 -11.44 -8.93 -6.06
CA LEU A 199 -12.74 -9.33 -5.50
C LEU A 199 -13.93 -8.77 -6.30
N LYS A 200 -13.88 -7.50 -6.71
CA LYS A 200 -14.90 -6.89 -7.58
C LYS A 200 -15.00 -7.58 -8.93
N ALA A 201 -13.87 -8.05 -9.47
CA ALA A 201 -13.82 -8.82 -10.71
C ALA A 201 -14.22 -10.31 -10.54
N GLY A 202 -14.58 -10.75 -9.33
CA GLY A 202 -14.91 -12.15 -9.04
C GLY A 202 -13.70 -13.08 -8.93
N ASP A 203 -12.47 -12.56 -9.04
CA ASP A 203 -11.22 -13.30 -8.90
C ASP A 203 -10.88 -13.53 -7.41
N LEU A 204 -11.65 -14.42 -6.77
CA LEU A 204 -11.42 -14.78 -5.37
C LEU A 204 -10.07 -15.49 -5.16
N ALA A 205 -9.60 -16.26 -6.15
CA ALA A 205 -8.33 -16.97 -6.06
C ALA A 205 -7.14 -16.00 -6.08
N GLY A 206 -7.14 -15.01 -6.97
CA GLY A 206 -6.10 -13.98 -6.99
C GLY A 206 -6.21 -13.03 -5.80
N ALA A 207 -7.41 -12.74 -5.31
CA ALA A 207 -7.57 -11.98 -4.07
C ALA A 207 -6.96 -12.73 -2.86
N LEU A 208 -7.17 -14.05 -2.77
CA LEU A 208 -6.51 -14.88 -1.76
C LEU A 208 -4.98 -14.85 -1.90
N ALA A 209 -4.46 -14.97 -3.12
CA ALA A 209 -3.01 -14.89 -3.35
C ALA A 209 -2.44 -13.55 -2.87
N CYS A 210 -3.14 -12.44 -3.10
CA CYS A 210 -2.76 -11.12 -2.59
C CYS A 210 -2.76 -11.08 -1.06
N ILE A 211 -3.76 -11.66 -0.39
CA ILE A 211 -3.81 -11.76 1.08
C ILE A 211 -2.62 -12.60 1.60
N GLU A 212 -2.32 -13.72 0.95
CA GLU A 212 -1.18 -14.58 1.31
C GLU A 212 0.14 -13.83 1.15
N ASP A 213 0.32 -13.05 0.07
CA ASP A 213 1.51 -12.23 -0.13
C ASP A 213 1.60 -11.06 0.87
N MET A 214 0.47 -10.49 1.31
CA MET A 214 0.43 -9.54 2.43
C MET A 214 0.89 -10.19 3.75
N LEU A 215 0.43 -11.42 4.03
CA LEU A 215 0.80 -12.17 5.24
C LEU A 215 2.30 -12.49 5.32
N ARG A 216 3.00 -12.57 4.19
CA ARG A 216 4.47 -12.69 4.16
C ARG A 216 5.15 -11.50 4.82
N LEU A 217 4.61 -10.30 4.63
CA LEU A 217 5.14 -9.07 5.22
C LEU A 217 4.65 -8.86 6.66
N VAL A 218 3.42 -9.28 6.97
CA VAL A 218 2.80 -9.10 8.29
C VAL A 218 2.22 -10.43 8.82
N PRO A 219 3.07 -11.38 9.23
CA PRO A 219 2.63 -12.73 9.63
C PRO A 219 1.78 -12.76 10.91
N ASP A 220 1.74 -11.67 11.66
CA ASP A 220 0.96 -11.53 12.89
C ASP A 220 -0.32 -10.70 12.71
N ALA A 221 -0.66 -10.32 11.47
CA ALA A 221 -1.92 -9.63 11.17
C ALA A 221 -3.10 -10.59 11.22
N SER A 222 -3.72 -10.73 12.40
CA SER A 222 -4.87 -11.62 12.65
C SER A 222 -6.00 -11.43 11.61
N ALA A 223 -6.37 -10.18 11.31
CA ALA A 223 -7.42 -9.88 10.33
C ALA A 223 -7.16 -10.52 8.94
N LEU A 224 -5.91 -10.55 8.47
CA LEU A 224 -5.58 -11.15 7.18
C LEU A 224 -5.66 -12.68 7.22
N TRP A 225 -5.33 -13.32 8.34
CA TRP A 225 -5.54 -14.76 8.53
C TRP A 225 -7.02 -15.13 8.51
N HIS A 226 -7.87 -14.29 9.11
CA HIS A 226 -9.32 -14.47 9.04
C HIS A 226 -9.82 -14.36 7.58
N GLU A 227 -9.45 -13.29 6.87
CA GLU A 227 -9.80 -13.11 5.46
C GLU A 227 -9.33 -14.29 4.58
N ALA A 228 -8.09 -14.75 4.77
CA ALA A 228 -7.53 -15.89 4.05
C ALA A 228 -8.29 -17.19 4.33
N GLY A 229 -8.68 -17.41 5.59
CA GLY A 229 -9.49 -18.56 6.00
C GLY A 229 -10.86 -18.59 5.34
N LEU A 230 -11.56 -17.45 5.33
CA LEU A 230 -12.85 -17.31 4.66
C LEU A 230 -12.75 -17.49 3.14
N ALA A 231 -11.71 -16.92 2.52
CA ALA A 231 -11.47 -17.07 1.08
C ALA A 231 -11.16 -18.52 0.70
N ASN A 232 -10.28 -19.20 1.45
CA ASN A 232 -10.01 -20.63 1.25
C ASN A 232 -11.27 -21.50 1.41
N ARG A 233 -12.12 -21.20 2.41
CA ARG A 233 -13.38 -21.93 2.61
C ARG A 233 -14.31 -21.79 1.41
N ARG A 234 -14.46 -20.56 0.90
CA ARG A 234 -15.28 -20.27 -0.30
C ARG A 234 -14.74 -20.94 -1.57
N LEU A 235 -13.43 -21.16 -1.65
CA LEU A 235 -12.77 -21.90 -2.73
C LEU A 235 -12.79 -23.43 -2.54
N GLY A 236 -13.43 -23.94 -1.48
CA GLY A 236 -13.46 -25.39 -1.17
C GLY A 236 -12.15 -25.95 -0.63
N ARG A 237 -11.16 -25.08 -0.33
CA ARG A 237 -9.84 -25.46 0.19
C ARG A 237 -9.90 -25.65 1.71
N HIS A 238 -10.71 -26.61 2.17
CA HIS A 238 -11.08 -26.75 3.58
C HIS A 238 -9.88 -26.94 4.53
N ARG A 239 -8.85 -27.69 4.14
CA ARG A 239 -7.62 -27.84 4.96
C ARG A 239 -6.88 -26.50 5.16
N ALA A 240 -6.69 -25.73 4.09
CA ALA A 240 -6.05 -24.43 4.16
C ALA A 240 -6.90 -23.41 4.94
N ALA A 241 -8.23 -23.48 4.78
CA ALA A 241 -9.16 -22.65 5.53
C ALA A 241 -9.02 -22.88 7.05
N ILE A 242 -9.01 -24.14 7.49
CA ILE A 242 -8.83 -24.52 8.89
C ILE A 242 -7.50 -23.94 9.42
N ALA A 243 -6.39 -24.16 8.72
CA ALA A 243 -5.07 -23.68 9.16
C ALA A 243 -5.04 -22.15 9.33
N CYS A 244 -5.63 -21.40 8.40
CA CYS A 244 -5.69 -19.94 8.49
C CYS A 244 -6.57 -19.47 9.66
N LEU A 245 -7.73 -20.10 9.85
CA LEU A 245 -8.66 -19.75 10.93
C LEU A 245 -8.11 -20.12 12.32
N GLU A 246 -7.39 -21.24 12.44
CA GLU A 246 -6.68 -21.61 13.67
C GLU A 246 -5.56 -20.59 13.97
N ARG A 247 -4.84 -20.14 12.94
CA ARG A 247 -3.83 -19.07 13.11
C ARG A 247 -4.47 -17.75 13.56
N PHE A 248 -5.62 -17.37 12.99
CA PHE A 248 -6.39 -16.21 13.46
C PHE A 248 -6.74 -16.31 14.96
N LEU A 249 -7.30 -17.44 15.39
CA LEU A 249 -7.66 -17.66 16.80
C LEU A 249 -6.44 -17.61 17.74
N SER A 250 -5.28 -18.09 17.27
CA SER A 250 -4.03 -18.02 18.06
C SER A 250 -3.52 -16.59 18.28
N LEU A 251 -3.80 -15.68 17.34
CA LEU A 251 -3.35 -14.28 17.36
C LEU A 251 -4.36 -13.34 18.03
N ALA A 252 -5.64 -13.71 18.08
CA ALA A 252 -6.72 -12.91 18.66
C ALA A 252 -7.66 -13.77 19.54
N PRO A 253 -7.15 -14.35 20.64
CA PRO A 253 -7.97 -15.16 21.55
C PRO A 253 -9.02 -14.30 22.26
N GLY A 254 -10.23 -14.83 22.46
CA GLY A 254 -11.32 -14.15 23.17
C GLY A 254 -11.98 -13.02 22.39
N GLY A 255 -11.69 -12.87 21.10
CA GLY A 255 -12.32 -11.85 20.25
C GLY A 255 -13.78 -12.16 19.91
N GLU A 256 -14.54 -11.14 19.53
CA GLU A 256 -15.97 -11.24 19.18
C GLU A 256 -16.25 -12.31 18.11
N ALA A 257 -15.32 -12.48 17.16
CA ALA A 257 -15.45 -13.43 16.06
C ALA A 257 -15.09 -14.89 16.44
N GLU A 258 -14.64 -15.17 17.67
CA GLU A 258 -14.12 -16.50 18.04
C GLU A 258 -15.14 -17.63 17.84
N ALA A 259 -16.38 -17.44 18.32
CA ALA A 259 -17.43 -18.44 18.21
C ALA A 259 -17.78 -18.75 16.74
N GLU A 260 -17.91 -17.71 15.92
CA GLU A 260 -18.16 -17.84 14.48
C GLU A 260 -17.03 -18.61 13.78
N VAL A 261 -15.77 -18.27 14.09
CA VAL A 261 -14.61 -18.93 13.49
C VAL A 261 -14.50 -20.38 13.90
N ARG A 262 -14.79 -20.72 15.17
CA ARG A 262 -14.82 -22.13 15.63
C ARG A 262 -15.89 -22.94 14.91
N ALA A 263 -17.07 -22.36 14.68
CA ALA A 263 -18.11 -23.00 13.88
C ALA A 263 -17.65 -23.21 12.43
N ALA A 264 -17.03 -22.21 11.81
CA ALA A 264 -16.48 -22.30 10.45
C ALA A 264 -15.41 -23.40 10.31
N ILE A 265 -14.56 -23.59 11.32
CA ILE A 265 -13.58 -24.69 11.38
C ILE A 265 -14.29 -26.04 11.46
N ALA A 266 -15.28 -26.18 12.35
CA ALA A 266 -16.03 -27.43 12.51
C ALA A 266 -16.76 -27.85 11.22
N GLU A 267 -17.44 -26.91 10.56
CA GLU A 267 -18.08 -27.12 9.26
C GLU A 267 -17.07 -27.56 8.19
N SER A 268 -15.90 -26.92 8.15
CA SER A 268 -14.85 -27.25 7.18
C SER A 268 -14.26 -28.64 7.43
N ARG A 269 -14.14 -29.06 8.70
CA ARG A 269 -13.72 -30.43 9.07
C ARG A 269 -14.75 -31.46 8.65
N ALA A 270 -16.04 -31.18 8.84
CA ALA A 270 -17.12 -32.08 8.42
C ALA A 270 -17.12 -32.35 6.91
N ARG A 271 -16.68 -31.39 6.08
CA ARG A 271 -16.57 -31.56 4.61
C ARG A 271 -15.33 -32.32 4.15
N LEU A 272 -14.40 -32.63 5.05
CA LEU A 272 -13.20 -33.43 4.76
C LEU A 272 -13.37 -34.92 5.10
N ASN A 273 -14.44 -35.25 5.83
CA ASN A 273 -14.84 -36.61 6.17
C ASN A 273 -15.81 -37.16 5.13
#